data_AF-A0A966ZC00-F1
#
_entry.id   AF-A0A966ZC00-F1
#
_cell.length_a   1.000
_cell.length_b   1.000
_cell.length_c   1.000
_cell.angle_alpha   90.00
_cell.angle_beta   90.00
_cell.angle_gamma   90.00
#
_symmetry.space_group_name_H-M   'P 1'
#
loop_
_entity.id
_entity.type
_entity.pdbx_description
1 polymer ?
#
loop_
_entity_poly.entity_id
_entity_poly.type
_entity_poly.pdbx_seq_one_letter_code
_entity_poly.pdbx_strand_id
1 'polypeptide(L)' 'MNVEFIDTNVLIYALDSDSGVRHGKSVDLIERLTLAGNGTLSTQVLTEFYSVGTRKLGLRSEDAE' A
#
# COMPACT_ATOMS: atom_id res chain seq x y z
N MET A 1 -8.42 -11.10 -18.45
CA MET A 1 -7.54 -10.18 -17.70
C MET A 1 -7.22 -10.82 -16.36
N ASN A 2 -5.95 -10.92 -15.99
CA ASN A 2 -5.55 -11.39 -14.66
C ASN A 2 -5.40 -10.17 -13.75
N VAL A 3 -6.20 -10.10 -12.69
CA VAL A 3 -6.15 -9.03 -11.69
C VAL A 3 -5.38 -9.51 -10.48
N GLU A 4 -4.52 -8.66 -9.95
CA GLU A 4 -3.72 -8.97 -8.77
C GLU A 4 -4.26 -8.21 -7.56
N PHE A 5 -4.68 -8.95 -6.54
CA PHE A 5 -5.22 -8.37 -5.32
C PHE A 5 -4.07 -7.88 -4.42
N ILE A 6 -4.14 -6.62 -4.00
CA ILE A 6 -3.13 -6.00 -3.16
C ILE A 6 -3.57 -6.09 -1.70
N ASP A 7 -2.70 -6.65 -0.86
CA ASP A 7 -2.89 -6.75 0.60
C ASP A 7 -2.46 -5.46 1.31
N THR A 8 -3.03 -5.23 2.50
CA THR A 8 -2.70 -4.08 3.36
C THR A 8 -1.19 -3.96 3.64
N ASN A 9 -0.49 -5.08 3.85
CA ASN A 9 0.93 -5.04 4.18
C ASN A 9 1.79 -4.46 3.04
N VAL A 10 1.40 -4.67 1.78
CA VAL A 10 2.11 -4.10 0.63
C VAL A 10 2.04 -2.58 0.70
N LEU A 11 0.85 -2.03 0.96
CA LEU A 11 0.66 -0.58 1.10
C LEU A 11 1.43 -0.01 2.29
N ILE A 12 1.42 -0.72 3.44
CA ILE A 12 2.16 -0.29 4.63
C ILE A 12 3.67 -0.27 4.40
N TYR A 13 4.24 -1.34 3.82
CA TYR A 13 5.67 -1.38 3.53
C TYR A 13 6.07 -0.35 2.46
N ALA A 14 5.18 -0.04 1.51
CA ALA A 14 5.46 1.01 0.53
C ALA A 14 5.57 2.41 1.17
N LEU A 15 4.90 2.67 2.30
CA LEU A 15 5.01 3.94 3.02
C LEU A 15 6.09 3.94 4.11
N ASP A 16 6.38 2.79 4.71
CA ASP A 16 7.40 2.67 5.75
C ASP A 16 8.80 2.54 5.13
N SER A 17 9.52 3.65 5.00
CA SER A 17 10.89 3.67 4.46
C SER A 17 11.89 2.86 5.28
N ASP A 18 11.60 2.62 6.57
CA ASP A 18 12.49 1.88 7.47
C ASP A 18 12.34 0.35 7.30
N SER A 19 11.37 -0.10 6.51
CA SER A 19 11.14 -1.53 6.21
C SER A 19 12.13 -2.15 5.21
N GLY A 20 13.16 -1.41 4.79
CA GLY A 20 14.31 -1.92 4.03
C GLY A 20 13.94 -2.66 2.75
N VAL A 21 14.30 -3.94 2.63
CA VAL A 21 14.02 -4.75 1.42
C VAL A 21 12.51 -4.87 1.15
N ARG A 22 11.68 -4.89 2.19
CA ARG A 22 10.21 -4.97 2.01
C ARG A 22 9.67 -3.67 1.42
N HIS A 23 10.23 -2.53 1.81
CA HIS A 23 9.86 -1.24 1.25
C HIS A 23 10.11 -1.21 -0.26
N GLY A 24 11.34 -1.48 -0.71
CA GLY A 24 11.68 -1.47 -2.12
C GLY A 24 10.80 -2.43 -2.94
N LYS A 25 10.61 -3.67 -2.48
CA LYS A 25 9.75 -4.64 -3.16
C LYS A 25 8.29 -4.21 -3.26
N SER A 26 7.78 -3.55 -2.22
CA SER A 26 6.39 -3.06 -2.22
C SER A 26 6.21 -1.87 -3.14
N VAL A 27 7.17 -0.95 -3.20
CA VAL A 27 7.17 0.16 -4.16
C VAL A 27 7.20 -0.38 -5.59
N ASP A 28 8.14 -1.28 -5.91
CA ASP A 28 8.25 -1.89 -7.24
C ASP A 28 6.97 -2.62 -7.65
N LEU A 29 6.33 -3.32 -6.70
CA LEU A 29 5.08 -4.03 -6.94
C LEU A 29 3.93 -3.07 -7.26
N ILE A 30 3.77 -1.99 -6.48
CA ILE A 30 2.74 -0.98 -6.71
C ILE A 30 2.96 -0.28 -8.05
N GLU A 31 4.21 0.08 -8.38
CA GLU A 31 4.54 0.71 -9.66
C GLU A 31 4.18 -0.20 -10.84
N ARG A 32 4.59 -1.47 -10.80
CA ARG A 32 4.25 -2.47 -11.83
C ARG A 32 2.75 -2.61 -12.02
N LEU A 33 1.99 -2.74 -10.93
CA LEU A 33 0.53 -2.94 -10.98
C LEU A 33 -0.22 -1.69 -11.44
N THR A 34 0.27 -0.51 -11.07
CA THR A 34 -0.24 0.78 -11.57
C THR A 34 -0.05 0.90 -13.07
N LEU A 35 1.16 0.62 -13.57
CA LEU A 35 1.49 0.67 -15.00
C LEU A 35 0.71 -0.37 -15.81
N ALA A 36 0.51 -1.56 -15.27
CA ALA A 36 -0.25 -2.62 -15.91
C ALA A 36 -1.77 -2.42 -15.83
N GLY A 37 -2.26 -1.54 -14.95
CA GLY A 37 -3.69 -1.28 -14.75
C GLY A 37 -4.48 -2.48 -14.23
N ASN A 38 -3.83 -3.42 -13.53
CA ASN A 38 -4.44 -4.69 -13.10
C ASN A 38 -4.35 -4.93 -11.58
N GLY A 39 -3.89 -3.94 -10.81
CA GLY A 39 -3.98 -3.96 -9.36
C GLY A 39 -5.42 -3.74 -8.89
N THR A 40 -5.87 -4.54 -7.92
CA THR A 40 -7.18 -4.35 -7.28
C THR A 40 -7.06 -4.33 -5.77
N LEU A 41 -7.91 -3.53 -5.13
CA LEU A 41 -8.02 -3.38 -3.67
C LEU A 41 -9.46 -3.66 -3.25
N SER A 42 -9.65 -4.06 -2.00
CA SER A 42 -10.98 -4.07 -1.37
C SER A 42 -11.13 -2.90 -0.41
N THR A 43 -12.38 -2.57 -0.07
CA THR A 43 -12.70 -1.59 0.97
C THR A 43 -12.16 -2.01 2.34
N GLN A 44 -12.07 -3.32 2.61
CA GLN A 44 -11.46 -3.85 3.83
C GLN A 44 -9.97 -3.51 3.90
N VAL A 45 -9.23 -3.71 2.80
CA VAL A 45 -7.80 -3.35 2.72
C VAL A 45 -7.61 -1.85 2.96
N LEU A 46 -8.44 -1.01 2.35
CA LEU A 46 -8.39 0.45 2.59
C LEU A 46 -8.67 0.82 4.05
N THR A 47 -9.63 0.15 4.69
CA THR A 47 -9.98 0.39 6.09
C THR A 47 -8.85 -0.02 7.04
N GLU A 48 -8.24 -1.17 6.77
CA GLU A 48 -7.10 -1.66 7.56
C GLU A 48 -5.88 -0.75 7.36
N PHE A 49 -5.58 -0.38 6.13
CA PHE A 49 -4.51 0.54 5.78
C PHE A 49 -4.67 1.88 6.51
N TYR A 50 -5.86 2.48 6.47
CA TYR A 50 -6.15 3.72 7.20
C TYR A 50 -5.93 3.57 8.71
N SER A 51 -6.45 2.49 9.31
CA SER A 51 -6.31 2.22 10.74
C SER A 51 -4.84 2.03 11.15
N VAL A 52 -4.06 1.28 10.38
CA VAL A 52 -2.64 1.04 10.64
C VAL A 52 -1.81 2.30 10.38
N GLY A 53 -2.05 2.98 9.27
CA GLY A 53 -1.34 4.19 8.86
C GLY A 53 -1.50 5.32 9.88
N THR A 54 -2.72 5.61 10.31
CA THR A 54 -2.99 6.68 11.28
C THR A 54 -2.49 6.34 12.69
N ARG A 55 -2.52 5.07 13.11
CA ARG A 55 -2.15 4.67 14.48
C ARG A 55 -0.68 4.35 14.68
N LYS A 56 -0.05 3.70 13.69
CA LYS A 56 1.33 3.19 13.80
C LYS A 56 2.34 4.05 13.07
N LEU A 57 1.97 4.59 11.91
CA LEU A 57 2.87 5.40 11.08
C LEU A 57 2.67 6.91 11.30
N GLY A 58 1.67 7.30 12.08
CA GLY A 58 1.38 8.70 12.36
C GLY A 58 0.89 9.49 11.14
N LEU A 59 0.42 8.79 10.10
CA LEU A 59 -0.14 9.44 8.90
C LEU A 59 -1.33 10.30 9.29
N ARG A 60 -1.32 11.55 8.84
CA ARG A 60 -2.43 12.46 9.02
C ARG A 60 -3.30 12.39 7.76
N SER A 61 -4.60 12.60 7.92
CA SER A 61 -5.53 12.57 6.78
C SER A 61 -5.21 13.64 5.74
N GLU A 62 -4.49 14.70 6.11
CA GLU A 62 -3.98 15.74 5.20
C GLU A 62 -2.83 15.26 4.30
N ASP A 63 -2.14 14.17 4.66
CA ASP A 63 -1.04 13.62 3.87
C ASP A 63 -1.57 12.74 2.70
N ALA A 64 -2.90 12.63 2.54
CA ALA A 64 -3.58 11.79 1.55
C ALA A 64 -3.98 12.51 0.24
N GLU A 65 -3.56 13.76 0.06
CA GLU A 65 -3.85 14.57 -1.15
C GLU A 65 -3.01 14.18 -2.38
#